data_AF-A0A2E6N9F8-F1
#
_entry.id   AF-A0A2E6N9F8-F1
#
_cell.length_a   1.000
_cell.length_b   1.000
_cell.length_c   1.000
_cell.angle_alpha   90.00
_cell.angle_beta   90.00
_cell.angle_gamma   90.00
#
_symmetry.space_group_name_H-M   'P 1'
#
loop_
_entity.id
_entity.type
_entity.pdbx_description
1 polymer ?
#
loop_
_entity_poly.entity_id
_entity_poly.type
_entity_poly.pdbx_seq_one_letter_code
_entity_poly.pdbx_strand_id
1 'polypeptide(L)' 'MANKYTFSVPCEYIYTISANSVEDAKQLLIKEGGLSIDGKLSLEEDNYKQAELLGEEVITDD' A
#
# COMPACT_ATOMS: atom_id res chain seq x y z
N MET A 1 -16.34 -4.40 27.19
CA MET A 1 -15.82 -3.26 26.40
C MET A 1 -14.72 -3.80 25.51
N ALA A 2 -14.84 -3.62 24.22
CA ALA A 2 -13.80 -3.98 23.24
C ALA A 2 -13.22 -2.68 22.67
N ASN A 3 -11.96 -2.70 22.25
CA ASN A 3 -11.34 -1.55 21.60
C ASN A 3 -11.08 -1.89 20.12
N LYS A 4 -11.24 -0.92 19.22
CA LYS A 4 -10.75 -1.02 17.83
C LYS A 4 -9.34 -0.44 17.78
N TYR A 5 -8.45 -1.11 17.09
CA TYR A 5 -7.07 -0.66 16.87
C TYR A 5 -6.82 -0.55 15.38
N THR A 6 -6.23 0.56 14.96
CA THR A 6 -5.86 0.81 13.56
C THR A 6 -4.36 0.81 13.44
N PHE A 7 -3.83 -0.03 12.55
CA PHE A 7 -2.40 -0.14 12.27
C PHE A 7 -2.09 0.30 10.84
N SER A 8 -1.03 1.09 10.68
CA SER A 8 -0.38 1.35 9.40
C SER A 8 0.61 0.23 9.12
N VAL A 9 0.56 -0.38 7.94
CA VAL A 9 1.52 -1.42 7.54
C VAL A 9 2.32 -0.90 6.35
N PRO A 10 3.65 -0.77 6.43
CA PRO A 10 4.46 -0.37 5.29
C PRO A 10 4.37 -1.45 4.21
N CYS A 11 3.95 -1.11 3.00
CA CYS A 11 3.85 -2.07 1.88
C CYS A 11 4.31 -1.45 0.57
N GLU A 12 4.69 -2.29 -0.38
CA GLU A 12 5.18 -1.87 -1.69
C GLU A 12 4.16 -2.19 -2.78
N TYR A 13 3.98 -1.25 -3.71
CA TYR A 13 3.21 -1.48 -4.93
C TYR A 13 4.18 -1.60 -6.11
N ILE A 14 4.29 -2.80 -6.66
CA ILE A 14 5.30 -3.12 -7.67
C ILE A 14 4.67 -3.05 -9.06
N TYR A 15 5.26 -2.23 -9.93
CA TYR A 15 4.87 -2.10 -11.33
C TYR A 15 5.94 -2.66 -12.25
N THR A 16 5.50 -3.46 -13.22
CA THR A 16 6.36 -3.92 -14.33
C THR A 16 5.88 -3.25 -15.60
N ILE A 17 6.70 -2.37 -16.19
CA ILE A 17 6.32 -1.53 -17.33
C ILE A 17 7.21 -1.87 -18.52
N SER A 18 6.58 -2.13 -19.66
CA SER A 18 7.28 -2.27 -20.94
C SER A 18 7.41 -0.90 -21.61
N ALA A 19 8.65 -0.45 -21.82
CA ALA A 19 8.95 0.83 -22.45
C ALA A 19 10.29 0.78 -23.18
N ASN A 20 10.55 1.76 -24.06
CA ASN A 20 11.79 1.84 -24.84
C ASN A 20 12.97 2.42 -24.03
N SER A 21 12.68 3.14 -22.94
CA SER A 21 13.68 3.72 -22.06
C SER A 21 13.19 3.81 -20.62
N VAL A 22 14.11 4.01 -19.67
CA VAL A 22 13.77 4.19 -18.25
C VAL A 22 12.99 5.49 -18.03
N GLU A 23 13.29 6.54 -18.79
CA GLU A 23 12.58 7.82 -18.69
C GLU A 23 11.12 7.66 -19.17
N ASP A 24 10.90 6.97 -20.29
CA ASP A 24 9.56 6.65 -20.77
C ASP A 24 8.78 5.78 -19.76
N ALA A 25 9.43 4.76 -19.19
CA ALA A 25 8.81 3.91 -18.17
C ALA A 25 8.34 4.72 -16.94
N LYS A 26 9.14 5.72 -16.51
CA LYS A 26 8.77 6.62 -15.41
C LYS A 26 7.58 7.51 -15.77
N GLN A 27 7.57 8.06 -16.98
CA GLN A 27 6.44 8.87 -17.47
C GLN A 27 5.15 8.03 -17.54
N LEU A 28 5.25 6.79 -18.04
CA LEU A 28 4.13 5.84 -18.07
C LEU A 28 3.62 5.50 -16.67
N LEU A 29 4.52 5.23 -15.70
CA LEU A 29 4.14 4.95 -14.32
C LEU A 29 3.35 6.12 -13.70
N ILE A 30 3.85 7.35 -13.85
CA ILE A 30 3.22 8.55 -13.28
C ILE A 30 1.86 8.81 -13.92
N LYS A 31 1.73 8.59 -15.23
CA LYS A 31 0.53 8.91 -15.98
C LYS A 31 -0.56 7.84 -15.84
N GLU A 32 -0.18 6.57 -15.89
CA GLU A 32 -1.12 5.45 -16.02
C GLU A 32 -1.19 4.56 -14.77
N GLY A 33 -0.28 4.76 -13.79
CA GLY A 33 -0.23 3.99 -12.55
C GLY A 33 -1.55 4.04 -11.78
N GLY A 34 -2.06 2.87 -11.39
CA GLY A 34 -3.36 2.75 -10.71
C GLY A 34 -4.58 3.03 -11.59
N LEU A 35 -4.37 3.25 -12.90
CA LEU A 35 -5.43 3.44 -13.90
C LEU A 35 -5.38 2.30 -14.94
N SER A 36 -4.54 2.47 -15.95
CA SER A 36 -4.48 1.57 -17.12
C SER A 36 -3.45 0.48 -16.97
N ILE A 37 -2.51 0.62 -16.02
CA ILE A 37 -1.53 -0.41 -15.69
C ILE A 37 -1.79 -0.93 -14.28
N ASP A 38 -1.91 -2.25 -14.17
CA ASP A 38 -2.10 -2.95 -12.90
C ASP A 38 -0.75 -3.21 -12.25
N GLY A 39 -0.63 -2.76 -11.00
CA GLY A 39 0.51 -3.05 -10.14
C GLY A 39 0.14 -4.16 -9.15
N LYS A 40 1.16 -4.87 -8.67
CA LYS A 40 0.96 -5.89 -7.64
C LYS A 40 1.28 -5.31 -6.27
N LEU A 41 0.32 -5.39 -5.35
CA LEU A 41 0.59 -5.17 -3.94
C LEU A 41 1.49 -6.30 -3.42
N SER A 42 2.66 -5.94 -2.88
CA SER A 42 3.57 -6.86 -2.20
C SER A 42 3.37 -6.72 -0.71
N LEU A 43 2.93 -7.81 -0.08
CA LEU A 43 2.73 -7.93 1.35
C LEU A 43 3.60 -9.08 1.85
N GLU A 44 4.60 -8.75 2.64
CA GLU A 44 5.45 -9.71 3.31
C GLU A 44 5.16 -9.73 4.80
N GLU A 45 5.37 -10.87 5.46
CA GLU A 45 5.14 -10.98 6.91
C GLU A 45 5.92 -9.91 7.69
N ASP A 46 7.13 -9.59 7.24
CA ASP A 46 7.98 -8.59 7.89
C ASP A 46 7.34 -7.18 7.88
N ASN A 47 6.56 -6.85 6.86
CA ASN A 47 5.82 -5.59 6.80
C ASN A 47 4.87 -5.44 7.98
N TYR A 48 4.16 -6.51 8.35
CA TYR A 48 3.23 -6.49 9.48
C TYR A 48 3.94 -6.38 10.83
N LYS A 49 5.18 -6.88 10.94
CA LYS A 49 6.02 -6.70 12.15
C LYS A 49 6.48 -5.27 12.32
N GLN A 50 6.55 -4.52 11.23
CA GLN A 50 6.89 -3.10 11.19
C GLN A 50 5.66 -2.19 11.26
N ALA A 51 4.48 -2.74 11.55
CA ALA A 51 3.25 -1.97 11.58
C ALA A 51 3.24 -0.96 12.73
N GLU A 52 2.76 0.26 12.46
CA GLU A 52 2.67 1.34 13.43
C GLU A 52 1.22 1.52 13.89
N LEU A 53 0.99 1.60 15.21
CA LEU A 53 -0.34 1.89 15.75
C LEU A 53 -0.68 3.36 15.45
N LEU A 54 -1.79 3.59 14.73
CA LEU A 54 -2.28 4.92 14.42
C LEU A 54 -3.38 5.40 15.37
N GLY A 55 -4.14 4.48 15.96
CA GLY A 55 -5.24 4.86 16.85
C GLY A 55 -5.91 3.69 17.56
N GLU A 56 -6.60 4.04 18.65
CA GLU A 56 -7.39 3.15 19.48
C GLU A 56 -8.73 3.83 19.81
N GLU A 57 -9.84 3.10 19.63
CA GLU A 57 -11.19 3.58 19.92
C GLU A 57 -11.93 2.59 20.83
N VAL A 58 -12.50 3.08 21.93
CA VAL A 58 -13.33 2.24 22.82
C VAL A 58 -14.69 2.01 22.17
N ILE A 59 -15.07 0.74 21.99
CA ILE A 59 -16.40 0.35 21.53
C ILE A 59 -17.35 0.32 22.74
N THR A 60 -18.35 1.20 22.71
CA THR A 60 -19.49 1.17 23.61
C THR A 60 -20.69 0.55 22.88
N ASP A 61 -21.24 -0.53 23.42
CA ASP A 61 -22.62 -0.95 23.10
C ASP A 61 -23.56 0.11 23.71
N ASP A 62 -24.44 0.69 22.89
CA ASP A 62 -25.56 1.52 23.33
C ASP A 62 -26.64 0.65 23.99
#